data_AF-K7C6F2-F1
#
_entry.id   AF-K7C6F2-F1
#
_cell.length_a   1.000
_cell.length_b   1.000
_cell.length_c   1.000
_cell.angle_alpha   90.00
_cell.angle_beta   90.00
_cell.angle_gamma   90.00
#
_symmetry.space_group_name_H-M   'P 1'
#
loop_
_entity.id
_entity.type
_entity.pdbx_description
1 polymer ?
#
loop_
_entity_poly.entity_id
_entity_poly.type
_entity_poly.pdbx_seq_one_letter_code
_entity_poly.pdbx_strand_id
1 'polypeptide(L)'
;MAGAIIENMSTKKLCIVGGILLVFQIIAFLVGGLIAPGPTTAVSYMSVKCVDAHKNHHKTKWFVPWGPNHCDKIRDIEEAIPREIEANDIVFSVHIPLPHMEMSPWFQFMLFILQLDIAFKLNNQIKENAEVSMDVSLAYRDDTFAEWTEMAHERVPRKLKCTFTSPKTPEHEGRYYECDVLPFMEIGSVAHKFYLLNIRLPVNEKKKINVGIGEIKDIRLVGIHQNGGFTKVWFAMKTFLTPSIFIIMVWYWRRITMMSRPPVLLEKVIFALGISMTFINIPVEWFSIGFDWTWMLLFGDIRQGIFYAMLLSFWIIFCGEHMMDQHERNHIAGYWKQVGPIAVGSFCLFIFDMCERGVQLTNPFYSIWTTDIGTELAMAFIIVAGICLCLYFLFLCFMVFQVFRNISGKQSSLPAMSKVRRLHYEGLIFRFKFLMLITLACAAMTVIFFIVSQVTEGHWKWGGVTVQVNSAFFTGIYGMWNLYVFALMFLYAPSHKNYGEDQSNGDLGVHSGEELQLTTTITHVDGPTEIYKLTRKEAQE
;
A
#
# COMPACT_ATOMS: atom_id res chain seq x y z
N MET A 1 -13.65 -29.98 25.36
CA MET A 1 -12.70 -29.20 24.53
C MET A 1 -12.79 -27.75 24.93
N ALA A 2 -11.66 -27.10 25.21
CA ALA A 2 -11.64 -25.67 25.48
C ALA A 2 -12.06 -24.91 24.21
N GLY A 3 -13.22 -24.25 24.24
CA GLY A 3 -13.71 -23.43 23.14
C GLY A 3 -12.87 -22.17 22.93
N ALA A 4 -13.04 -21.50 21.80
CA ALA A 4 -12.45 -20.18 21.58
C ALA A 4 -13.08 -19.14 22.54
N ILE A 5 -12.40 -18.02 22.78
CA ILE A 5 -12.93 -16.96 23.66
C ILE A 5 -14.30 -16.46 23.16
N ILE A 6 -14.43 -16.27 21.84
CA ILE A 6 -15.68 -15.86 21.20
C ILE A 6 -16.86 -16.81 21.47
N GLU A 7 -16.61 -18.11 21.67
CA GLU A 7 -17.67 -19.08 21.99
C GLU A 7 -18.12 -18.99 23.44
N ASN A 8 -17.23 -18.57 24.33
CA ASN A 8 -17.47 -18.54 25.78
C ASN A 8 -17.91 -17.17 26.29
N MET A 9 -17.89 -16.15 25.43
CA MET A 9 -18.15 -14.77 25.82
C MET A 9 -19.65 -14.45 25.75
N SER A 10 -20.21 -13.96 26.85
CA SER A 10 -21.59 -13.44 26.85
C SER A 10 -21.72 -12.22 25.94
N THR A 11 -22.91 -11.99 25.37
CA THR A 11 -23.23 -10.80 24.55
C THR A 11 -22.82 -9.49 25.21
N LYS A 12 -23.04 -9.34 26.54
CA LYS A 12 -22.65 -8.13 27.29
C LYS A 12 -21.15 -7.84 27.18
N LYS A 13 -20.30 -8.86 27.37
CA LYS A 13 -18.84 -8.74 27.23
C LYS A 13 -18.42 -8.44 25.79
N LEU A 14 -19.08 -9.06 24.81
CA LEU A 14 -18.83 -8.79 23.38
C LEU A 14 -19.15 -7.32 23.03
N CYS A 15 -20.29 -6.79 23.51
CA CYS A 15 -20.64 -5.39 23.34
C CYS A 15 -19.65 -4.44 24.03
N ILE A 16 -19.15 -4.79 25.23
CA ILE A 16 -18.14 -3.98 25.94
C ILE A 16 -16.84 -3.92 25.13
N VAL A 17 -16.34 -5.06 24.66
CA VAL A 17 -15.12 -5.11 23.83
C VAL A 17 -15.33 -4.33 22.53
N GLY A 18 -16.47 -4.51 21.87
CA GLY A 18 -16.83 -3.74 20.67
C GLY A 18 -16.89 -2.24 20.91
N GLY A 19 -17.47 -1.80 22.03
CA GLY A 19 -17.51 -0.40 22.44
C GLY A 19 -16.12 0.18 22.69
N ILE A 20 -15.24 -0.57 23.35
CA ILE A 20 -13.83 -0.18 23.56
C ILE A 20 -13.11 -0.02 22.21
N LEU A 21 -13.22 -1.01 21.31
CA LEU A 21 -12.61 -0.94 19.98
C LEU A 21 -13.13 0.26 19.17
N LEU A 22 -14.43 0.56 19.27
CA LEU A 22 -15.04 1.72 18.63
C LEU A 22 -14.47 3.04 19.19
N VAL A 23 -14.27 3.15 20.51
CA VAL A 23 -13.62 4.33 21.11
C VAL A 23 -12.21 4.50 20.56
N PHE A 24 -11.40 3.44 20.50
CA PHE A 24 -10.07 3.50 19.90
C PHE A 24 -10.11 3.89 18.41
N GLN A 25 -11.12 3.42 17.67
CA GLN A 25 -11.30 3.80 16.27
C GLN A 25 -11.63 5.28 16.12
N ILE A 26 -12.51 5.83 16.97
CA ILE A 26 -12.81 7.27 16.99
C ILE A 26 -11.54 8.06 17.31
N ILE A 27 -10.75 7.64 18.30
CA ILE A 27 -9.47 8.28 18.62
C ILE A 27 -8.54 8.28 17.40
N ALA A 28 -8.43 7.16 16.67
CA ALA A 28 -7.60 7.08 15.47
C ALA A 28 -8.02 8.10 14.39
N PHE A 29 -9.32 8.30 14.17
CA PHE A 29 -9.82 9.34 13.26
C PHE A 29 -9.55 10.76 13.78
N LEU A 30 -9.78 11.02 15.07
CA LEU A 30 -9.58 12.34 15.67
C LEU A 30 -8.11 12.78 15.65
N VAL A 31 -7.18 11.85 15.86
CA VAL A 31 -5.74 12.12 15.78
C VAL A 31 -5.36 12.60 14.38
N GLY A 32 -5.82 11.93 13.32
CA GLY A 32 -5.54 12.39 11.96
C GLY A 32 -6.30 13.65 11.56
N GLY A 33 -7.55 13.81 12.01
CA GLY A 33 -8.40 14.92 11.60
C GLY A 33 -8.12 16.23 12.31
N LEU A 34 -7.72 16.20 13.59
CA LEU A 34 -7.57 17.39 14.43
C LEU A 34 -6.12 17.68 14.83
N ILE A 35 -5.20 16.71 14.75
CA ILE A 35 -3.80 16.87 15.16
C ILE A 35 -2.87 16.87 13.95
N ALA A 36 -3.00 15.89 13.05
CA ALA A 36 -2.12 15.78 11.90
C ALA A 36 -2.49 16.83 10.81
N PRO A 37 -1.50 17.56 10.26
CA PRO A 37 -1.73 18.38 9.07
C PRO A 37 -1.92 17.48 7.83
N GLY A 38 -2.15 18.08 6.65
CA GLY A 38 -2.27 17.34 5.39
C GLY A 38 -1.11 16.38 5.16
N PRO A 39 -1.34 15.20 4.55
CA PRO A 39 -0.34 14.13 4.46
C PRO A 39 0.85 14.51 3.58
N THR A 40 0.60 15.28 2.53
CA THR A 40 1.63 15.77 1.60
C THR A 40 1.52 17.27 1.42
N THR A 41 2.61 17.91 1.00
CA THR A 41 2.65 19.32 0.62
C THR A 41 3.23 19.41 -0.79
N ALA A 42 2.51 20.10 -1.67
CA ALA A 42 2.93 20.35 -3.04
C ALA A 42 3.35 21.82 -3.17
N VAL A 43 4.60 22.05 -3.53
CA VAL A 43 5.17 23.39 -3.72
C VAL A 43 5.59 23.54 -5.18
N SER A 44 5.10 24.58 -5.84
CA SER A 44 5.48 24.88 -7.23
C SER A 44 6.73 25.76 -7.27
N TYR A 45 7.67 25.38 -8.12
CA TYR A 45 8.91 26.06 -8.39
C TYR A 45 8.92 26.52 -9.85
N MET A 46 9.30 27.77 -10.06
CA MET A 46 9.63 28.28 -11.39
C MET A 46 11.15 28.19 -11.57
N SER A 47 11.59 27.59 -12.67
CA SER A 47 13.02 27.55 -12.98
C SER A 47 13.55 28.93 -13.34
N VAL A 48 14.79 29.21 -12.93
CA VAL A 48 15.52 30.40 -13.36
C VAL A 48 16.40 30.01 -14.53
N LYS A 49 16.22 30.72 -15.65
CA LYS A 49 17.00 30.57 -16.89
C LYS A 49 18.36 31.23 -16.72
N CYS A 50 19.34 30.45 -16.29
CA CYS A 50 20.74 30.86 -16.15
C CYS A 50 21.49 30.75 -17.48
N VAL A 51 22.50 31.58 -17.66
CA VAL A 51 23.36 31.61 -18.86
C VAL A 51 24.74 31.05 -18.53
N ASP A 52 25.16 30.04 -19.27
CA ASP A 52 26.51 29.47 -19.25
C ASP A 52 27.39 30.13 -20.32
N ALA A 53 28.03 31.25 -19.98
CA ALA A 53 28.88 31.99 -20.92
C ALA A 53 30.24 31.33 -21.24
N HIS A 54 30.54 30.14 -20.68
CA HIS A 54 31.83 29.48 -20.86
C HIS A 54 31.73 28.26 -21.78
N LYS A 55 32.58 28.24 -22.83
CA LYS A 55 32.63 27.15 -23.84
C LYS A 55 33.06 25.78 -23.30
N ASN A 56 33.59 25.69 -22.09
CA ASN A 56 34.05 24.43 -21.50
C ASN A 56 33.00 23.84 -20.56
N HIS A 57 32.00 23.17 -21.13
CA HIS A 57 30.93 22.49 -20.39
C HIS A 57 31.39 21.25 -19.57
N HIS A 58 32.70 20.98 -19.49
CA HIS A 58 33.27 19.79 -18.84
C HIS A 58 33.54 19.94 -17.33
N LYS A 59 33.46 21.16 -16.76
CA LYS A 59 33.47 21.36 -15.30
C LYS A 59 32.06 21.65 -14.83
N THR A 60 31.57 20.85 -13.88
CA THR A 60 30.25 21.03 -13.26
C THR A 60 30.21 22.34 -12.49
N LYS A 61 29.73 23.39 -13.15
CA LYS A 61 29.42 24.67 -12.51
C LYS A 61 28.00 24.61 -11.98
N TRP A 62 27.84 24.81 -10.67
CA TRP A 62 26.55 24.83 -10.01
C TRP A 62 25.90 26.20 -10.14
N PHE A 63 24.98 26.35 -11.09
CA PHE A 63 24.22 27.58 -11.32
C PHE A 63 23.16 27.78 -10.23
N VAL A 64 23.39 28.74 -9.34
CA VAL A 64 22.44 29.02 -8.25
C VAL A 64 21.43 30.07 -8.72
N PRO A 65 20.11 29.84 -8.58
CA PRO A 65 19.07 30.75 -9.10
C PRO A 65 19.00 32.11 -8.36
N TRP A 66 19.38 32.13 -7.08
CA TRP A 66 19.30 33.28 -6.19
C TRP A 66 20.37 33.21 -5.08
N GLY A 67 20.56 34.31 -4.34
CA GLY A 67 21.58 34.40 -3.28
C GLY A 67 22.85 35.14 -3.74
N PRO A 68 23.94 35.09 -2.95
CA PRO A 68 25.14 35.90 -3.20
C PRO A 68 25.88 35.48 -4.48
N ASN A 69 25.89 34.18 -4.79
CA ASN A 69 26.53 33.61 -5.98
C ASN A 69 25.50 33.26 -7.06
N HIS A 70 24.49 34.12 -7.24
CA HIS A 70 23.45 33.85 -8.22
C HIS A 70 24.01 33.85 -9.65
N CYS A 71 23.42 33.03 -10.52
CA CYS A 71 23.78 33.00 -11.92
C CYS A 71 23.40 34.31 -12.64
N ASP A 72 24.09 34.58 -13.75
CA ASP A 72 23.58 35.51 -14.76
C ASP A 72 22.34 34.87 -15.41
N LYS A 73 21.23 35.62 -15.46
CA LYS A 73 19.91 35.09 -15.77
C LYS A 73 19.15 35.97 -16.74
N ILE A 74 18.34 35.34 -17.56
CA ILE A 74 17.38 35.99 -18.46
C ILE A 74 15.96 35.79 -17.92
N ARG A 75 15.09 36.78 -18.12
CA ARG A 75 13.69 36.67 -17.68
C ARG A 75 12.84 35.94 -18.71
N ASP A 76 12.95 36.34 -19.97
CA ASP A 76 12.29 35.68 -21.10
C ASP A 76 13.32 35.12 -22.08
N ILE A 77 12.92 34.09 -22.84
CA ILE A 77 13.73 33.51 -23.91
C ILE A 77 14.00 34.54 -25.02
N GLU A 78 13.13 35.53 -25.21
CA GLU A 78 13.35 36.60 -26.19
C GLU A 78 14.58 37.48 -25.87
N GLU A 79 14.99 37.55 -24.60
CA GLU A 79 16.23 38.23 -24.19
C GLU A 79 17.49 37.46 -24.61
N ALA A 80 17.37 36.18 -24.98
CA ALA A 80 18.51 35.36 -25.45
C ALA A 80 18.98 35.76 -26.85
N ILE A 81 18.06 36.20 -27.72
CA ILE A 81 18.34 36.58 -29.12
C ILE A 81 19.31 37.75 -29.23
N PRO A 82 19.07 38.93 -28.59
CA PRO A 82 20.00 40.06 -28.68
C PRO A 82 21.33 39.79 -27.95
N ARG A 83 21.37 38.81 -27.05
CA ARG A 83 22.58 38.40 -26.32
C ARG A 83 23.36 37.28 -27.01
N GLU A 84 22.91 36.81 -28.18
CA GLU A 84 23.51 35.71 -28.95
C GLU A 84 23.72 34.43 -28.11
N ILE A 85 22.78 34.13 -27.20
CA ILE A 85 22.85 32.96 -26.33
C ILE A 85 22.33 31.73 -27.09
N GLU A 86 23.14 30.69 -27.18
CA GLU A 86 22.73 29.42 -27.79
C GLU A 86 21.81 28.61 -26.85
N ALA A 87 21.00 27.71 -27.42
CA ALA A 87 20.09 26.86 -26.64
C ALA A 87 20.82 25.99 -25.60
N ASN A 88 22.05 25.56 -25.90
CA ASN A 88 22.87 24.72 -25.02
C ASN A 88 23.42 25.50 -23.81
N ASP A 89 23.51 26.82 -23.90
CA ASP A 89 24.04 27.70 -22.87
C ASP A 89 22.97 28.06 -21.83
N ILE A 90 21.71 27.72 -22.07
CA ILE A 90 20.61 27.95 -21.12
C ILE A 90 20.55 26.79 -20.13
N VAL A 91 20.65 27.11 -18.84
CA VAL A 91 20.49 26.17 -17.73
C VAL A 91 19.32 26.60 -16.87
N PHE A 92 18.28 25.77 -16.83
CA PHE A 92 17.12 25.94 -15.96
C PHE A 92 17.49 25.47 -14.55
N SER A 93 17.72 26.41 -13.64
CA SER A 93 18.12 26.11 -12.26
C SER A 93 16.94 26.24 -11.29
N VAL A 94 16.83 25.29 -10.38
CA VAL A 94 15.83 25.27 -9.31
C VAL A 94 16.55 24.95 -8.00
N HIS A 95 16.38 25.82 -7.00
CA HIS A 95 16.87 25.58 -5.65
C HIS A 95 15.71 25.07 -4.79
N ILE A 96 15.92 23.92 -4.16
CA ILE A 96 14.99 23.31 -3.23
C ILE A 96 15.62 23.35 -1.84
N PRO A 97 14.93 23.86 -0.81
CA PRO A 97 13.60 24.46 -0.87
C PRO A 97 13.65 25.92 -1.34
N LEU A 98 12.49 26.58 -1.30
CA LEU A 98 12.33 28.02 -1.54
C LEU A 98 13.22 28.88 -0.61
N PRO A 99 13.48 30.16 -0.96
CA PRO A 99 14.33 31.04 -0.17
C PRO A 99 13.94 31.10 1.32
N HIS A 100 14.95 31.07 2.19
CA HIS A 100 14.81 31.12 3.65
C HIS A 100 14.10 29.91 4.30
N MET A 101 13.91 28.82 3.56
CA MET A 101 13.43 27.53 4.10
C MET A 101 14.55 26.49 4.08
N GLU A 102 14.39 25.40 4.83
CA GLU A 102 15.27 24.23 4.77
C GLU A 102 14.44 22.93 4.70
N MET A 103 14.95 21.95 3.96
CA MET A 103 14.37 20.61 3.97
C MET A 103 14.74 19.89 5.27
N SER A 104 13.93 18.89 5.65
CA SER A 104 14.20 18.09 6.84
C SER A 104 13.93 16.61 6.61
N PRO A 105 14.64 15.71 7.32
CA PRO A 105 14.38 14.26 7.24
C PRO A 105 12.95 13.84 7.59
N TRP A 106 12.19 14.71 8.26
CA TRP A 106 10.77 14.49 8.53
C TRP A 106 9.90 14.42 7.27
N PHE A 107 10.39 14.91 6.14
CA PHE A 107 9.66 14.86 4.88
C PHE A 107 9.70 13.49 4.19
N GLN A 108 10.64 12.61 4.61
CA GLN A 108 10.84 11.23 4.17
C GLN A 108 11.12 11.00 2.70
N PHE A 109 10.36 11.60 1.79
CA PHE A 109 10.52 11.47 0.36
C PHE A 109 10.34 12.82 -0.32
N MET A 110 10.92 12.96 -1.50
CA MET A 110 10.66 14.09 -2.39
C MET A 110 10.39 13.58 -3.79
N LEU A 111 9.22 13.91 -4.29
CA LEU A 111 8.77 13.62 -5.63
C LEU A 111 8.69 14.93 -6.40
N PHE A 112 9.19 14.91 -7.63
CA PHE A 112 9.16 16.04 -8.54
C PHE A 112 8.50 15.66 -9.85
N ILE A 113 7.63 16.55 -10.30
CA ILE A 113 6.97 16.48 -11.60
C ILE A 113 7.23 17.77 -12.35
N LEU A 114 7.43 17.65 -13.66
CA LEU A 114 7.73 18.76 -14.56
C LEU A 114 6.48 19.19 -15.34
N GLN A 115 6.33 20.49 -15.49
CA GLN A 115 5.32 21.13 -16.33
C GLN A 115 6.05 22.09 -17.27
N LEU A 116 6.01 21.80 -18.58
CA LEU A 116 6.65 22.64 -19.59
C LEU A 116 5.62 23.61 -20.16
N ASP A 117 5.96 24.91 -20.13
CA ASP A 117 5.17 25.94 -20.79
C ASP A 117 5.70 26.07 -22.23
N ILE A 118 5.01 25.45 -23.18
CA ILE A 118 5.39 25.44 -24.61
C ILE A 118 4.45 26.35 -25.39
N ALA A 119 4.99 27.39 -26.02
CA ALA A 119 4.22 28.32 -26.84
C ALA A 119 3.98 27.78 -28.25
N PHE A 120 2.78 28.01 -28.79
CA PHE A 120 2.42 27.66 -30.16
C PHE A 120 2.99 28.67 -31.15
N LYS A 121 3.71 28.15 -32.15
CA LYS A 121 4.22 28.89 -33.31
C LYS A 121 3.93 28.12 -34.59
N LEU A 122 3.48 28.80 -35.65
CA LEU A 122 3.16 28.14 -36.92
C LEU A 122 4.40 27.46 -37.54
N ASN A 123 5.57 28.09 -37.41
CA ASN A 123 6.84 27.62 -37.96
C ASN A 123 7.53 26.56 -37.10
N ASN A 124 7.27 26.52 -35.78
CA ASN A 124 7.92 25.63 -34.84
C ASN A 124 6.86 24.88 -34.00
N GLN A 125 6.19 23.92 -34.64
CA GLN A 125 5.20 23.06 -33.98
C GLN A 125 5.87 21.84 -33.33
N ILE A 126 5.23 21.33 -32.29
CA ILE A 126 5.62 20.05 -31.69
C ILE A 126 5.37 18.93 -32.72
N LYS A 127 6.42 18.14 -33.01
CA LYS A 127 6.34 16.98 -33.91
C LYS A 127 5.56 15.83 -33.27
N GLU A 128 5.00 14.95 -34.09
CA GLU A 128 4.44 13.68 -33.62
C GLU A 128 5.53 12.86 -32.92
N ASN A 129 5.22 12.33 -31.74
CA ASN A 129 6.16 11.60 -30.86
C ASN A 129 7.41 12.43 -30.47
N ALA A 130 7.26 13.73 -30.26
CA ALA A 130 8.33 14.57 -29.76
C ALA A 130 8.83 14.07 -28.39
N GLU A 131 10.16 14.02 -28.25
CA GLU A 131 10.83 13.62 -27.02
C GLU A 131 11.78 14.74 -26.59
N VAL A 132 11.63 15.17 -25.33
CA VAL A 132 12.55 16.10 -24.70
C VAL A 132 13.62 15.31 -23.95
N SER A 133 14.88 15.55 -24.29
CA SER A 133 16.05 14.98 -23.60
C SER A 133 16.67 16.05 -22.72
N MET A 134 16.55 15.88 -21.41
CA MET A 134 17.09 16.81 -20.42
C MET A 134 18.44 16.31 -19.90
N ASP A 135 19.46 17.13 -19.91
CA ASP A 135 20.72 16.86 -19.21
C ASP A 135 20.61 17.43 -17.79
N VAL A 136 20.46 16.55 -16.80
CA VAL A 136 20.03 16.91 -15.45
C VAL A 136 21.13 16.61 -14.46
N SER A 137 21.48 17.61 -13.65
CA SER A 137 22.41 17.45 -12.52
C SER A 137 21.72 17.85 -11.22
N LEU A 138 21.71 16.93 -10.26
CA LEU A 138 21.21 17.15 -8.90
C LEU A 138 22.39 17.18 -7.93
N ALA A 139 22.40 18.19 -7.07
CA ALA A 139 23.37 18.32 -5.98
C ALA A 139 22.69 18.61 -4.65
N TYR A 140 23.42 18.36 -3.56
CA TYR A 140 23.01 18.66 -2.20
C TYR A 140 24.06 19.45 -1.43
N ARG A 141 23.62 20.10 -0.36
CA ARG A 141 24.47 20.65 0.71
C ARG A 141 23.66 20.85 1.99
N ASP A 142 24.34 20.90 3.12
CA ASP A 142 23.72 21.17 4.43
C ASP A 142 24.05 22.56 5.00
N ASP A 143 25.19 23.12 4.63
CA ASP A 143 25.55 24.51 4.95
C ASP A 143 25.43 25.41 3.71
N THR A 144 24.83 26.58 3.91
CA THR A 144 24.59 27.60 2.88
C THR A 144 25.87 28.11 2.20
N PHE A 145 27.01 28.07 2.90
CA PHE A 145 28.31 28.52 2.39
C PHE A 145 29.21 27.37 1.90
N ALA A 146 28.79 26.11 2.09
CA ALA A 146 29.53 24.97 1.59
C ALA A 146 29.39 24.79 0.08
N GLU A 147 30.34 24.07 -0.51
CA GLU A 147 30.28 23.63 -1.89
C GLU A 147 29.17 22.58 -2.09
N TRP A 148 28.60 22.58 -3.29
CA TRP A 148 27.59 21.61 -3.69
C TRP A 148 28.24 20.26 -4.02
N THR A 149 27.68 19.18 -3.49
CA THR A 149 28.09 17.81 -3.80
C THR A 149 27.09 17.16 -4.74
N GLU A 150 27.58 16.57 -5.81
CA GLU A 150 26.75 15.91 -6.81
C GLU A 150 26.12 14.63 -6.25
N MET A 151 24.79 14.46 -6.46
CA MET A 151 24.06 13.23 -6.15
C MET A 151 23.93 12.35 -7.38
N ALA A 152 23.50 12.95 -8.49
CA ALA A 152 23.20 12.26 -9.73
C ALA A 152 23.31 13.24 -10.90
N HIS A 153 23.91 12.77 -11.99
CA HIS A 153 23.94 13.45 -13.27
C HIS A 153 23.60 12.45 -14.36
N GLU A 154 22.44 12.62 -14.98
CA GLU A 154 21.96 11.73 -16.03
C GLU A 154 21.19 12.49 -17.11
N ARG A 155 21.15 11.90 -18.30
CA ARG A 155 20.28 12.39 -19.37
C ARG A 155 18.90 11.74 -19.24
N VAL A 156 17.89 12.57 -19.03
CA VAL A 156 16.51 12.19 -18.74
C VAL A 156 15.61 12.44 -19.97
N PRO A 157 15.34 11.40 -20.78
CA PRO A 157 14.39 11.49 -21.88
C PRO A 157 12.94 11.46 -21.37
N ARG A 158 12.05 12.27 -21.94
CA ARG A 158 10.61 12.26 -21.70
C ARG A 158 9.82 12.51 -22.97
N LYS A 159 8.75 11.74 -23.18
CA LYS A 159 7.84 11.93 -24.30
C LYS A 159 6.89 13.08 -24.02
N LEU A 160 6.76 14.01 -24.98
CA LEU A 160 5.85 15.14 -24.90
C LEU A 160 4.47 14.74 -25.43
N LYS A 161 3.49 14.67 -24.52
CA LYS A 161 2.08 14.52 -24.87
C LYS A 161 1.39 15.86 -24.70
N CYS A 162 1.32 16.61 -25.79
CA CYS A 162 0.81 17.97 -25.81
C CYS A 162 -0.27 18.12 -26.86
N THR A 163 -1.34 18.81 -26.51
CA THR A 163 -2.45 19.11 -27.42
C THR A 163 -2.65 20.62 -27.52
N PHE A 164 -3.03 21.09 -28.70
CA PHE A 164 -3.38 22.50 -28.92
C PHE A 164 -4.85 22.57 -29.28
N THR A 165 -5.67 22.96 -28.30
CA THR A 165 -7.13 23.00 -28.42
C THR A 165 -7.64 24.20 -29.22
N SER A 166 -6.83 25.27 -29.30
CA SER A 166 -7.16 26.47 -30.08
C SER A 166 -6.95 26.25 -31.59
N PRO A 167 -7.66 26.99 -32.46
CA PRO A 167 -7.41 26.96 -33.90
C PRO A 167 -5.95 27.35 -34.22
N LYS A 168 -5.32 26.62 -35.13
CA LYS A 168 -3.95 26.90 -35.62
C LYS A 168 -3.91 28.10 -36.57
N THR A 169 -4.40 29.26 -36.13
CA THR A 169 -4.38 30.52 -36.86
C THR A 169 -3.30 31.45 -36.30
N PRO A 170 -2.79 32.41 -37.10
CA PRO A 170 -1.79 33.38 -36.62
C PRO A 170 -2.25 34.20 -35.42
N GLU A 171 -3.57 34.40 -35.24
CA GLU A 171 -4.17 35.10 -34.10
C GLU A 171 -3.95 34.38 -32.75
N HIS A 172 -3.74 33.05 -32.80
CA HIS A 172 -3.55 32.22 -31.61
C HIS A 172 -2.07 31.87 -31.38
N GLU A 173 -1.13 32.44 -32.15
CA GLU A 173 0.29 32.30 -31.86
C GLU A 173 0.64 32.86 -30.48
N GLY A 174 1.58 32.19 -29.81
CA GLY A 174 2.02 32.54 -28.46
C GLY A 174 1.15 31.95 -27.34
N ARG A 175 -0.02 31.37 -27.64
CA ARG A 175 -0.77 30.59 -26.64
C ARG A 175 -0.02 29.30 -26.29
N TYR A 176 -0.19 28.83 -25.06
CA TYR A 176 0.46 27.62 -24.60
C TYR A 176 -0.25 26.35 -25.08
N TYR A 177 0.52 25.32 -25.34
CA TYR A 177 0.02 23.96 -25.46
C TYR A 177 -0.49 23.46 -24.11
N GLU A 178 -1.52 22.62 -24.15
CA GLU A 178 -2.01 21.87 -23.01
C GLU A 178 -1.28 20.52 -23.00
N CYS A 179 -0.23 20.44 -22.18
CA CYS A 179 0.64 19.27 -22.06
C CYS A 179 0.34 18.48 -20.78
N ASP A 180 0.45 17.15 -20.88
CA ASP A 180 0.47 16.27 -19.71
C ASP A 180 1.70 16.57 -18.84
N VAL A 181 1.53 16.39 -17.54
CA VAL A 181 2.62 16.54 -16.57
C VAL A 181 3.62 15.39 -16.74
N LEU A 182 4.91 15.69 -16.69
CA LEU A 182 5.98 14.69 -16.85
C LEU A 182 6.50 14.23 -15.49
N PRO A 183 6.50 12.92 -15.17
CA PRO A 183 7.16 12.43 -13.97
C PRO A 183 8.67 12.65 -14.09
N PHE A 184 9.29 13.27 -13.09
CA PHE A 184 10.69 13.71 -13.22
C PHE A 184 11.63 12.95 -12.31
N MET A 185 11.42 13.00 -11.00
CA MET A 185 12.30 12.37 -10.02
C MET A 185 11.53 11.96 -8.75
N GLU A 186 11.90 10.84 -8.14
CA GLU A 186 11.46 10.46 -6.79
C GLU A 186 12.71 10.02 -6.00
N ILE A 187 13.02 10.73 -4.90
CA ILE A 187 14.04 10.32 -3.94
C ILE A 187 13.38 9.81 -2.67
N GLY A 188 13.81 8.64 -2.20
CA GLY A 188 13.21 7.92 -1.09
C GLY A 188 13.65 8.36 0.31
N SER A 189 14.47 9.40 0.40
CA SER A 189 14.98 9.98 1.64
C SER A 189 15.26 11.47 1.45
N VAL A 190 15.04 12.26 2.50
CA VAL A 190 15.37 13.70 2.54
C VAL A 190 16.48 13.92 3.55
N ALA A 191 17.68 13.50 3.21
CA ALA A 191 18.82 13.53 4.12
C ALA A 191 19.40 14.94 4.35
N HIS A 192 19.33 15.79 3.32
CA HIS A 192 20.03 17.08 3.30
C HIS A 192 19.05 18.26 3.36
N LYS A 193 19.57 19.41 3.78
CA LYS A 193 18.77 20.64 3.94
C LYS A 193 18.49 21.35 2.63
N PHE A 194 19.44 21.34 1.71
CA PHE A 194 19.37 22.08 0.45
C PHE A 194 19.74 21.18 -0.72
N TYR A 195 18.99 21.32 -1.80
CA TYR A 195 19.20 20.64 -3.06
C TYR A 195 19.20 21.67 -4.19
N LEU A 196 20.09 21.48 -5.16
CA LEU A 196 20.15 22.28 -6.38
C LEU A 196 19.94 21.35 -7.57
N LEU A 197 19.01 21.74 -8.42
CA LEU A 197 18.68 21.02 -9.62
C LEU A 197 18.96 21.93 -10.81
N ASN A 198 19.85 21.48 -11.69
CA ASN A 198 20.14 22.14 -12.96
C ASN A 198 19.66 21.25 -14.11
N ILE A 199 18.88 21.81 -15.00
CA ILE A 199 18.34 21.14 -16.18
C ILE A 199 18.84 21.90 -17.41
N ARG A 200 19.54 21.21 -18.31
CA ARG A 200 19.94 21.74 -19.62
C ARG A 200 19.17 20.99 -20.72
N LEU A 201 18.82 21.70 -21.79
CA LEU A 201 18.16 21.12 -22.96
C LEU A 201 19.11 21.12 -24.17
N PRO A 202 20.04 20.15 -24.27
CA PRO A 202 21.01 20.15 -25.35
C PRO A 202 20.34 19.89 -26.70
N VAL A 203 20.60 20.74 -27.69
CA VAL A 203 20.08 20.60 -29.05
C VAL A 203 21.15 20.00 -29.96
N ASN A 204 20.78 18.96 -30.72
CA ASN A 204 21.67 18.36 -31.71
C ASN A 204 20.87 17.90 -32.94
N GLU A 205 20.97 18.65 -34.04
CA GLU A 205 20.26 18.34 -35.28
C GLU A 205 20.67 17.02 -35.91
N LYS A 206 21.97 16.68 -35.88
CA LYS A 206 22.51 15.45 -36.49
C LYS A 206 21.97 14.21 -35.80
N LYS A 207 21.83 14.26 -34.47
CA LYS A 207 21.31 13.17 -33.64
C LYS A 207 19.80 13.29 -33.39
N LYS A 208 19.14 14.32 -33.93
CA LYS A 208 17.72 14.65 -33.69
C LYS A 208 17.36 14.78 -32.20
N ILE A 209 18.27 15.31 -31.39
CA ILE A 209 18.03 15.54 -29.95
C ILE A 209 17.40 16.92 -29.77
N ASN A 210 16.26 16.99 -29.08
CA ASN A 210 15.50 18.21 -28.82
C ASN A 210 15.12 19.01 -30.08
N VAL A 211 14.85 18.31 -31.20
CA VAL A 211 14.45 18.94 -32.46
C VAL A 211 12.94 18.85 -32.66
N GLY A 212 12.26 20.00 -32.79
CA GLY A 212 10.81 20.04 -33.02
C GLY A 212 10.00 19.69 -31.76
N ILE A 213 10.53 20.06 -30.58
CA ILE A 213 9.85 19.95 -29.29
C ILE A 213 8.96 21.17 -28.98
N GLY A 214 8.78 22.07 -29.96
CA GLY A 214 8.07 23.34 -29.80
C GLY A 214 8.93 24.47 -29.22
N GLU A 215 8.30 25.60 -28.93
CA GLU A 215 8.95 26.78 -28.36
C GLU A 215 8.78 26.78 -26.82
N ILE A 216 9.75 26.25 -26.08
CA ILE A 216 9.69 26.19 -24.61
C ILE A 216 9.98 27.59 -24.04
N LYS A 217 9.04 28.13 -23.27
CA LYS A 217 9.19 29.42 -22.59
C LYS A 217 9.70 29.26 -21.17
N ASP A 218 9.09 28.37 -20.39
CA ASP A 218 9.40 28.12 -18.99
C ASP A 218 9.29 26.64 -18.63
N ILE A 219 10.05 26.24 -17.61
CA ILE A 219 9.93 24.93 -16.99
C ILE A 219 9.51 25.14 -15.54
N ARG A 220 8.33 24.63 -15.20
CA ARG A 220 7.82 24.58 -13.82
C ARG A 220 8.04 23.19 -13.26
N LEU A 221 8.20 23.15 -11.94
CA LEU A 221 8.54 21.93 -11.24
C LEU A 221 7.75 21.91 -9.94
N VAL A 222 6.97 20.86 -9.70
CA VAL A 222 6.18 20.73 -8.47
C VAL A 222 6.85 19.72 -7.57
N GLY A 223 7.34 20.19 -6.42
CA GLY A 223 7.91 19.36 -5.37
C GLY A 223 6.85 18.91 -4.39
N ILE A 224 6.68 17.60 -4.30
CA ILE A 224 5.75 16.92 -3.40
C ILE A 224 6.58 16.18 -2.38
N HIS A 225 6.37 16.48 -1.11
CA HIS A 225 7.00 15.74 -0.02
C HIS A 225 5.97 15.46 1.07
N GLN A 226 6.26 14.48 1.93
CA GLN A 226 5.41 14.25 3.10
C GLN A 226 5.48 15.47 4.01
N ASN A 227 4.35 15.84 4.61
CA ASN A 227 4.36 16.90 5.59
C ASN A 227 5.02 16.39 6.88
N GLY A 228 6.07 17.07 7.35
CA GLY A 228 6.81 16.64 8.55
C GLY A 228 5.95 16.56 9.81
N GLY A 229 4.88 17.35 9.91
CA GLY A 229 3.91 17.23 11.00
C GLY A 229 3.10 15.94 10.93
N PHE A 230 2.67 15.54 9.72
CA PHE A 230 1.97 14.28 9.51
C PHE A 230 2.89 13.09 9.82
N THR A 231 4.15 13.14 9.37
CA THR A 231 5.16 12.11 9.64
C THR A 231 5.35 11.87 11.14
N LYS A 232 5.44 12.94 11.95
CA LYS A 232 5.55 12.84 13.41
C LYS A 232 4.36 12.11 14.04
N VAL A 233 3.14 12.47 13.64
CA VAL A 233 1.92 11.81 14.13
C VAL A 233 1.88 10.35 13.68
N TRP A 234 2.24 10.07 12.44
CA TRP A 234 2.31 8.72 11.89
C TRP A 234 3.29 7.85 12.67
N PHE A 235 4.48 8.35 12.96
CA PHE A 235 5.49 7.66 13.76
C PHE A 235 5.02 7.38 15.18
N ALA A 236 4.40 8.37 15.83
CA ALA A 236 3.83 8.19 17.16
C ALA A 236 2.76 7.10 17.17
N MET A 237 1.87 7.10 16.16
CA MET A 237 0.83 6.09 16.01
C MET A 237 1.41 4.69 15.79
N LYS A 238 2.41 4.54 14.91
CA LYS A 238 3.12 3.26 14.73
C LYS A 238 3.73 2.78 16.05
N THR A 239 4.51 3.64 16.70
CA THR A 239 5.21 3.34 17.97
C THR A 239 4.26 2.92 19.08
N PHE A 240 3.05 3.49 19.14
CA PHE A 240 2.02 3.10 20.11
C PHE A 240 1.35 1.74 19.77
N LEU A 241 1.12 1.48 18.48
CA LEU A 241 0.43 0.27 18.03
C LEU A 241 1.35 -0.96 17.99
N THR A 242 2.65 -0.80 17.72
CA THR A 242 3.61 -1.93 17.69
C THR A 242 3.58 -2.77 18.96
N PRO A 243 3.78 -2.23 20.19
CA PRO A 243 3.79 -3.04 21.40
C PRO A 243 2.43 -3.69 21.66
N SER A 244 1.34 -2.97 21.37
CA SER A 244 -0.02 -3.48 21.56
C SER A 244 -0.30 -4.73 20.72
N ILE A 245 0.02 -4.68 19.41
CA ILE A 245 -0.14 -5.82 18.49
C ILE A 245 0.86 -6.94 18.81
N PHE A 246 2.10 -6.59 19.16
CA PHE A 246 3.12 -7.59 19.51
C PHE A 246 2.75 -8.38 20.77
N ILE A 247 2.29 -7.70 21.83
CA ILE A 247 1.88 -8.34 23.09
C ILE A 247 0.71 -9.30 22.86
N ILE A 248 -0.34 -8.86 22.15
CA ILE A 248 -1.49 -9.73 21.89
C ILE A 248 -1.12 -10.91 20.99
N MET A 249 -0.20 -10.74 20.04
CA MET A 249 0.30 -11.81 19.18
C MET A 249 1.08 -12.86 19.98
N VAL A 250 2.00 -12.44 20.84
CA VAL A 250 2.74 -13.34 21.73
C VAL A 250 1.79 -14.06 22.69
N TRP A 251 0.82 -13.34 23.26
CA TRP A 251 -0.20 -13.92 24.13
C TRP A 251 -1.08 -14.96 23.40
N TYR A 252 -1.50 -14.66 22.18
CA TYR A 252 -2.31 -15.53 21.34
C TYR A 252 -1.58 -16.83 21.00
N TRP A 253 -0.33 -16.72 20.55
CA TRP A 253 0.47 -17.91 20.22
C TRP A 253 0.79 -18.76 21.45
N ARG A 254 1.15 -18.10 22.57
CA ARG A 254 1.40 -18.78 23.84
C ARG A 254 0.18 -19.59 24.30
N ARG A 255 -1.03 -19.04 24.16
CA ARG A 255 -2.29 -19.74 24.47
C ARG A 255 -2.50 -20.97 23.60
N ILE A 256 -2.18 -20.87 22.30
CA ILE A 256 -2.30 -21.98 21.37
C ILE A 256 -1.36 -23.12 21.75
N THR A 257 -0.09 -22.81 22.03
CA THR A 257 0.94 -23.81 22.37
C THR A 257 0.72 -24.49 23.72
N MET A 258 -0.16 -23.95 24.59
CA MET A 258 -0.53 -24.61 25.85
C MET A 258 -1.59 -25.71 25.68
N MET A 259 -2.25 -25.80 24.52
CA MET A 259 -3.20 -26.88 24.25
C MET A 259 -2.47 -28.18 23.91
N SER A 260 -3.07 -29.33 24.25
CA SER A 260 -2.54 -30.64 23.87
C SER A 260 -2.67 -30.96 22.37
N ARG A 261 -3.56 -30.26 21.65
CA ARG A 261 -3.77 -30.42 20.20
C ARG A 261 -2.82 -29.54 19.40
N PRO A 262 -2.39 -29.97 18.19
CA PRO A 262 -1.64 -29.09 17.30
C PRO A 262 -2.50 -27.89 16.83
N PRO A 263 -1.88 -26.75 16.48
CA PRO A 263 -2.60 -25.58 15.97
C PRO A 263 -3.34 -25.89 14.66
N VAL A 264 -4.60 -25.45 14.56
CA VAL A 264 -5.38 -25.61 13.31
C VAL A 264 -4.97 -24.58 12.27
N LEU A 265 -5.38 -24.79 11.01
CA LEU A 265 -5.00 -23.91 9.91
C LEU A 265 -5.44 -22.46 10.16
N LEU A 266 -6.69 -22.26 10.60
CA LEU A 266 -7.21 -20.92 10.87
C LEU A 266 -6.39 -20.19 11.94
N GLU A 267 -5.95 -20.90 12.98
CA GLU A 267 -5.14 -20.31 14.06
C GLU A 267 -3.76 -19.84 13.55
N LYS A 268 -3.13 -20.66 12.68
CA LYS A 268 -1.86 -20.33 12.02
C LYS A 268 -1.98 -19.14 11.08
N VAL A 269 -3.08 -19.04 10.33
CA VAL A 269 -3.31 -17.93 9.40
C VAL A 269 -3.57 -16.62 10.15
N ILE A 270 -4.34 -16.64 11.25
CA ILE A 270 -4.51 -15.48 12.13
C ILE A 270 -3.16 -15.05 12.73
N PHE A 271 -2.32 -16.00 13.15
CA PHE A 271 -0.98 -15.70 13.64
C PHE A 271 -0.10 -15.04 12.56
N ALA A 272 -0.10 -15.58 11.33
CA ALA A 272 0.64 -15.01 10.21
C ALA A 272 0.14 -13.60 9.81
N LEU A 273 -1.17 -13.35 9.91
CA LEU A 273 -1.75 -12.02 9.75
C LEU A 273 -1.26 -11.05 10.86
N GLY A 274 -1.19 -11.52 12.11
CA GLY A 274 -0.61 -10.78 13.23
C GLY A 274 0.87 -10.44 13.04
N ILE A 275 1.67 -11.37 12.51
CA ILE A 275 3.08 -11.12 12.15
C ILE A 275 3.17 -10.03 11.08
N SER A 276 2.37 -10.13 10.02
CA SER A 276 2.36 -9.16 8.92
C SER A 276 1.96 -7.77 9.40
N MET A 277 0.96 -7.68 10.29
CA MET A 277 0.55 -6.41 10.89
C MET A 277 1.64 -5.84 11.80
N THR A 278 2.28 -6.68 12.61
CA THR A 278 3.42 -6.27 13.43
C THR A 278 4.54 -5.72 12.55
N PHE A 279 4.86 -6.38 11.43
CA PHE A 279 5.92 -5.96 10.51
C PHE A 279 5.67 -4.57 9.92
N ILE A 280 4.43 -4.24 9.54
CA ILE A 280 4.05 -2.88 9.11
C ILE A 280 4.24 -1.86 10.24
N ASN A 281 3.85 -2.25 11.46
CA ASN A 281 3.84 -1.36 12.61
C ASN A 281 5.21 -1.09 13.20
N ILE A 282 6.22 -1.94 12.97
CA ILE A 282 7.58 -1.67 13.45
C ILE A 282 8.01 -0.33 12.85
N PRO A 283 8.35 0.66 13.68
CA PRO A 283 8.59 2.01 13.23
C PRO A 283 10.05 2.17 12.79
N VAL A 284 10.45 1.37 11.79
CA VAL A 284 11.81 1.36 11.20
C VAL A 284 12.15 2.73 10.62
N GLU A 285 11.14 3.48 10.22
CA GLU A 285 11.28 4.82 9.65
C GLU A 285 11.87 5.84 10.65
N TRP A 286 11.88 5.58 11.96
CA TRP A 286 12.62 6.44 12.90
C TRP A 286 14.10 6.54 12.57
N PHE A 287 14.69 5.47 12.02
CA PHE A 287 16.09 5.47 11.63
C PHE A 287 16.36 6.38 10.43
N SER A 288 15.36 6.67 9.58
CA SER A 288 15.54 7.57 8.43
C SER A 288 15.72 9.04 8.82
N ILE A 289 15.52 9.38 10.11
CA ILE A 289 15.79 10.72 10.62
C ILE A 289 17.29 10.94 10.84
N GLY A 290 18.03 9.89 11.20
CA GLY A 290 19.46 9.95 11.47
C GLY A 290 20.35 9.38 10.36
N PHE A 291 19.79 8.52 9.50
CA PHE A 291 20.51 7.86 8.41
C PHE A 291 19.80 8.08 7.08
N ASP A 292 20.60 8.30 6.04
CA ASP A 292 20.11 8.42 4.67
C ASP A 292 19.85 7.04 4.06
N TRP A 293 18.61 6.56 4.13
CA TRP A 293 18.18 5.27 3.56
C TRP A 293 17.15 5.48 2.45
N THR A 294 17.62 5.55 1.21
CA THR A 294 16.81 5.75 -0.01
C THR A 294 15.81 4.61 -0.29
N TRP A 295 16.04 3.42 0.28
CA TRP A 295 15.20 2.22 0.09
C TRP A 295 13.94 2.17 0.99
N MET A 296 13.72 3.19 1.83
CA MET A 296 12.64 3.19 2.83
C MET A 296 11.24 3.08 2.21
N LEU A 297 11.01 3.73 1.06
CA LEU A 297 9.73 3.67 0.33
C LEU A 297 9.44 2.24 -0.12
N LEU A 298 10.39 1.61 -0.82
CA LEU A 298 10.27 0.23 -1.30
C LEU A 298 10.01 -0.75 -0.15
N PHE A 299 10.71 -0.58 0.98
CA PHE A 299 10.46 -1.39 2.17
C PHE A 299 9.08 -1.14 2.79
N GLY A 300 8.57 0.09 2.76
CA GLY A 300 7.21 0.43 3.12
C GLY A 300 6.17 -0.29 2.25
N ASP A 301 6.36 -0.27 0.93
CA ASP A 301 5.45 -0.88 -0.04
C ASP A 301 5.42 -2.40 0.09
N ILE A 302 6.59 -3.05 0.19
CA ILE A 302 6.70 -4.50 0.38
C ILE A 302 5.97 -4.94 1.65
N ARG A 303 6.12 -4.20 2.75
CA ARG A 303 5.43 -4.49 4.02
C ARG A 303 3.90 -4.44 3.86
N GLN A 304 3.39 -3.42 3.19
CA GLN A 304 1.96 -3.27 2.92
C GLN A 304 1.43 -4.35 1.98
N GLY A 305 2.16 -4.65 0.90
CA GLY A 305 1.83 -5.71 -0.05
C GLY A 305 1.72 -7.09 0.60
N ILE A 306 2.67 -7.44 1.49
CA ILE A 306 2.64 -8.70 2.26
C ILE A 306 1.38 -8.76 3.14
N PHE A 307 1.06 -7.69 3.86
CA PHE A 307 -0.15 -7.66 4.68
C PHE A 307 -1.43 -7.81 3.86
N TYR A 308 -1.55 -7.13 2.72
CA TYR A 308 -2.72 -7.27 1.85
C TYR A 308 -2.85 -8.70 1.33
N ALA A 309 -1.77 -9.32 0.85
CA ALA A 309 -1.78 -10.72 0.42
C ALA A 309 -2.21 -11.66 1.55
N MET A 310 -1.73 -11.43 2.77
CA MET A 310 -2.09 -12.22 3.95
C MET A 310 -3.53 -11.99 4.41
N LEU A 311 -4.05 -10.76 4.31
CA LEU A 311 -5.43 -10.42 4.63
C LEU A 311 -6.42 -11.08 3.67
N LEU A 312 -6.14 -11.02 2.36
CA LEU A 312 -6.95 -11.69 1.33
C LEU A 312 -6.91 -13.22 1.50
N SER A 313 -5.74 -13.77 1.83
CA SER A 313 -5.57 -15.20 2.13
C SER A 313 -6.34 -15.60 3.37
N PHE A 314 -6.33 -14.76 4.42
CA PHE A 314 -7.12 -14.98 5.62
C PHE A 314 -8.62 -15.04 5.32
N TRP A 315 -9.17 -14.10 4.54
CA TRP A 315 -10.60 -14.10 4.24
C TRP A 315 -11.06 -15.35 3.50
N ILE A 316 -10.32 -15.78 2.49
CA ILE A 316 -10.73 -16.93 1.68
C ILE A 316 -10.60 -18.25 2.46
N ILE A 317 -9.53 -18.41 3.25
CA ILE A 317 -9.36 -19.57 4.13
C ILE A 317 -10.41 -19.55 5.24
N PHE A 318 -10.73 -18.38 5.80
CA PHE A 318 -11.78 -18.25 6.81
C PHE A 318 -13.14 -18.69 6.27
N CYS A 319 -13.52 -18.25 5.06
CA CYS A 319 -14.75 -18.69 4.40
C CYS A 319 -14.76 -20.21 4.17
N GLY A 320 -13.64 -20.78 3.71
CA GLY A 320 -13.53 -22.22 3.45
C GLY A 320 -13.62 -23.09 4.71
N GLU A 321 -12.87 -22.75 5.75
CA GLU A 321 -12.86 -23.54 7.00
C GLU A 321 -14.22 -23.52 7.72
N HIS A 322 -15.07 -22.52 7.47
CA HIS A 322 -16.44 -22.46 8.01
C HIS A 322 -17.47 -23.22 7.16
N MET A 323 -17.08 -23.85 6.03
CA MET A 323 -17.95 -24.76 5.29
C MET A 323 -18.09 -26.09 6.01
N MET A 324 -19.32 -26.43 6.44
CA MET A 324 -19.56 -27.56 7.35
C MET A 324 -19.39 -28.95 6.71
N ASP A 325 -19.38 -29.06 5.38
CA ASP A 325 -19.37 -30.34 4.62
C ASP A 325 -18.06 -30.61 3.81
N GLN A 326 -17.00 -29.81 3.99
CA GLN A 326 -15.73 -30.01 3.27
C GLN A 326 -14.89 -31.14 3.90
N HIS A 327 -14.43 -32.10 3.09
CA HIS A 327 -13.69 -33.29 3.52
C HIS A 327 -12.18 -33.02 3.73
N GLU A 328 -11.59 -32.06 3.01
CA GLU A 328 -10.21 -31.61 3.21
C GLU A 328 -10.17 -30.31 4.00
N ARG A 329 -10.12 -30.41 5.34
CA ARG A 329 -9.90 -29.27 6.25
C ARG A 329 -8.46 -29.23 6.74
N ASN A 330 -8.03 -28.07 7.23
CA ASN A 330 -6.74 -27.88 7.91
C ASN A 330 -5.46 -28.04 7.07
N HIS A 331 -5.56 -28.24 5.75
CA HIS A 331 -4.41 -28.32 4.84
C HIS A 331 -4.43 -27.17 3.83
N ILE A 332 -3.33 -26.41 3.76
CA ILE A 332 -3.17 -25.29 2.80
C ILE A 332 -3.28 -25.80 1.34
N ALA A 333 -2.83 -27.02 1.07
CA ALA A 333 -2.88 -27.64 -0.25
C ALA A 333 -4.30 -27.68 -0.83
N GLY A 334 -5.33 -27.87 0.01
CA GLY A 334 -6.73 -27.86 -0.41
C GLY A 334 -7.21 -26.50 -0.93
N TYR A 335 -6.52 -25.41 -0.55
CA TYR A 335 -6.84 -24.03 -0.93
C TYR A 335 -5.99 -23.51 -2.10
N TRP A 336 -5.14 -24.32 -2.72
CA TRP A 336 -4.22 -23.88 -3.79
C TRP A 336 -4.91 -23.10 -4.92
N LYS A 337 -6.11 -23.54 -5.34
CA LYS A 337 -6.91 -22.87 -6.39
C LYS A 337 -7.35 -21.46 -5.98
N GLN A 338 -7.49 -21.23 -4.68
CA GLN A 338 -8.00 -19.99 -4.09
C GLN A 338 -6.87 -19.03 -3.71
N VAL A 339 -5.75 -19.55 -3.20
CA VAL A 339 -4.56 -18.74 -2.86
C VAL A 339 -3.64 -18.48 -4.06
N GLY A 340 -3.73 -19.30 -5.12
CA GLY A 340 -2.95 -19.16 -6.35
C GLY A 340 -3.06 -17.77 -6.99
N PRO A 341 -4.28 -17.23 -7.24
CA PRO A 341 -4.44 -15.87 -7.76
C PRO A 341 -3.80 -14.79 -6.88
N ILE A 342 -3.86 -14.94 -5.54
CA ILE A 342 -3.27 -13.98 -4.60
C ILE A 342 -1.74 -14.00 -4.71
N ALA A 343 -1.14 -15.21 -4.73
CA ALA A 343 0.30 -15.38 -4.86
C ALA A 343 0.83 -14.83 -6.20
N VAL A 344 0.15 -15.13 -7.31
CA VAL A 344 0.53 -14.64 -8.63
C VAL A 344 0.38 -13.11 -8.71
N GLY A 345 -0.77 -12.58 -8.28
CA GLY A 345 -1.02 -11.13 -8.31
C GLY A 345 -0.03 -10.34 -7.45
N SER A 346 0.25 -10.81 -6.23
CA SER A 346 1.25 -10.17 -5.34
C SER A 346 2.67 -10.27 -5.90
N PHE A 347 3.03 -11.39 -6.53
CA PHE A 347 4.34 -11.52 -7.19
C PHE A 347 4.48 -10.60 -8.41
N CYS A 348 3.42 -10.43 -9.22
CA CYS A 348 3.42 -9.47 -10.32
C CYS A 348 3.58 -8.03 -9.84
N LEU A 349 2.87 -7.64 -8.78
CA LEU A 349 3.02 -6.30 -8.18
C LEU A 349 4.41 -6.10 -7.56
N PHE A 350 4.96 -7.13 -6.91
CA PHE A 350 6.32 -7.07 -6.38
C PHE A 350 7.36 -6.85 -7.49
N ILE A 351 7.25 -7.56 -8.61
CA ILE A 351 8.14 -7.33 -9.77
C ILE A 351 7.97 -5.91 -10.29
N PHE A 352 6.74 -5.42 -10.41
CA PHE A 352 6.46 -4.06 -10.86
C PHE A 352 7.13 -3.02 -9.94
N ASP A 353 6.96 -3.13 -8.62
CA ASP A 353 7.57 -2.21 -7.65
C ASP A 353 9.10 -2.28 -7.67
N MET A 354 9.67 -3.48 -7.82
CA MET A 354 11.13 -3.67 -7.96
C MET A 354 11.67 -3.06 -9.26
N CYS A 355 10.91 -3.11 -10.34
CA CYS A 355 11.31 -2.53 -11.63
C CYS A 355 11.16 -1.01 -11.66
N GLU A 356 10.14 -0.44 -11.00
CA GLU A 356 9.96 1.03 -10.94
C GLU A 356 10.78 1.63 -9.80
N ARG A 357 10.36 1.39 -8.55
CA ARG A 357 10.97 1.97 -7.36
C ARG A 357 12.33 1.37 -7.04
N GLY A 358 12.53 0.08 -7.31
CA GLY A 358 13.83 -0.57 -7.10
C GLY A 358 14.95 0.00 -7.98
N VAL A 359 14.65 0.38 -9.22
CA VAL A 359 15.62 1.02 -10.13
C VAL A 359 15.82 2.49 -9.78
N GLN A 360 14.81 3.16 -9.22
CA GLN A 360 14.92 4.54 -8.74
C GLN A 360 15.95 4.73 -7.61
N LEU A 361 16.31 3.67 -6.87
CA LEU A 361 17.39 3.74 -5.88
C LEU A 361 18.76 4.07 -6.49
N THR A 362 19.03 3.61 -7.71
CA THR A 362 20.31 3.88 -8.40
C THR A 362 20.20 5.07 -9.33
N ASN A 363 19.05 5.26 -9.98
CA ASN A 363 18.78 6.41 -10.83
C ASN A 363 17.47 7.10 -10.40
N PRO A 364 17.53 8.21 -9.64
CA PRO A 364 16.34 8.92 -9.16
C PRO A 364 15.40 9.41 -10.27
N PHE A 365 15.93 9.59 -11.49
CA PHE A 365 15.18 10.05 -12.65
C PHE A 365 14.58 8.92 -13.49
N TYR A 366 14.76 7.66 -13.08
CA TYR A 366 14.21 6.52 -13.78
C TYR A 366 12.67 6.50 -13.69
N SER A 367 12.04 6.17 -14.80
CA SER A 367 10.63 5.79 -14.82
C SER A 367 10.36 4.81 -15.95
N ILE A 368 9.74 3.69 -15.61
CA ILE A 368 9.40 2.59 -16.51
C ILE A 368 8.49 3.06 -17.65
N TRP A 369 7.67 4.08 -17.38
CA TRP A 369 6.72 4.72 -18.29
C TRP A 369 7.37 5.50 -19.44
N THR A 370 8.69 5.70 -19.39
CA THR A 370 9.44 6.43 -20.43
C THR A 370 9.72 5.55 -21.65
N THR A 371 10.07 4.28 -21.43
CA THR A 371 10.40 3.34 -22.50
C THR A 371 9.16 2.62 -23.01
N ASP A 372 9.07 2.37 -24.32
CA ASP A 372 7.91 1.68 -24.89
C ASP A 372 7.76 0.26 -24.36
N ILE A 373 8.87 -0.50 -24.36
CA ILE A 373 8.90 -1.87 -23.86
C ILE A 373 8.63 -1.89 -22.34
N GLY A 374 9.22 -0.96 -21.57
CA GLY A 374 8.98 -0.88 -20.14
C GLY A 374 7.52 -0.57 -19.81
N THR A 375 6.90 0.36 -20.53
CA THR A 375 5.47 0.69 -20.37
C THR A 375 4.58 -0.51 -20.68
N GLU A 376 4.86 -1.24 -21.76
CA GLU A 376 4.10 -2.44 -22.12
C GLU A 376 4.22 -3.54 -21.04
N LEU A 377 5.44 -3.79 -20.55
CA LEU A 377 5.68 -4.74 -19.46
C LEU A 377 5.03 -4.32 -18.14
N ALA A 378 5.13 -3.04 -17.76
CA ALA A 378 4.49 -2.49 -16.58
C ALA A 378 2.96 -2.67 -16.64
N MET A 379 2.36 -2.30 -17.77
CA MET A 379 0.94 -2.49 -18.00
C MET A 379 0.55 -3.97 -17.97
N ALA A 380 1.36 -4.87 -18.54
CA ALA A 380 1.12 -6.30 -18.48
C ALA A 380 1.09 -6.83 -17.04
N PHE A 381 2.05 -6.44 -16.19
CA PHE A 381 2.06 -6.83 -14.77
C PHE A 381 0.82 -6.33 -14.02
N ILE A 382 0.43 -5.07 -14.24
CA ILE A 382 -0.77 -4.48 -13.62
C ILE A 382 -2.04 -5.18 -14.10
N ILE A 383 -2.16 -5.48 -15.40
CA ILE A 383 -3.30 -6.19 -15.98
C ILE A 383 -3.41 -7.61 -15.41
N VAL A 384 -2.30 -8.35 -15.33
CA VAL A 384 -2.28 -9.70 -14.75
C VAL A 384 -2.69 -9.66 -13.27
N ALA A 385 -2.15 -8.71 -12.49
CA ALA A 385 -2.54 -8.53 -11.09
C ALA A 385 -4.04 -8.19 -10.95
N GLY A 386 -4.58 -7.35 -11.84
CA GLY A 386 -6.00 -7.03 -11.90
C GLY A 386 -6.88 -8.23 -12.22
N ILE A 387 -6.50 -9.06 -13.20
CA ILE A 387 -7.20 -10.32 -13.52
C ILE A 387 -7.18 -11.27 -12.32
N CYS A 388 -6.04 -11.42 -11.66
CA CYS A 388 -5.92 -12.23 -10.45
C CYS A 388 -6.83 -11.74 -9.31
N LEU A 389 -6.94 -10.42 -9.13
CA LEU A 389 -7.83 -9.82 -8.13
C LEU A 389 -9.31 -10.07 -8.46
N CYS A 390 -9.72 -9.91 -9.72
CA CYS A 390 -11.08 -10.21 -10.18
C CYS A 390 -11.43 -11.69 -9.97
N LEU A 391 -10.51 -12.60 -10.32
CA LEU A 391 -10.68 -14.03 -10.12
C LEU A 391 -10.79 -14.38 -8.64
N TYR A 392 -9.98 -13.75 -7.79
CA TYR A 392 -10.06 -13.88 -6.33
C TYR A 392 -11.45 -13.46 -5.81
N PHE A 393 -11.97 -12.29 -6.22
CA PHE A 393 -13.28 -11.84 -5.77
C PHE A 393 -14.42 -12.75 -6.25
N LEU A 394 -14.33 -13.30 -7.46
CA LEU A 394 -15.28 -14.31 -7.94
C LEU A 394 -15.28 -15.53 -7.02
N PHE A 395 -14.09 -16.07 -6.69
CA PHE A 395 -13.98 -17.20 -5.77
C PHE A 395 -14.49 -16.87 -4.37
N LEU A 396 -14.19 -15.68 -3.84
CA LEU A 396 -14.68 -15.26 -2.53
C LEU A 396 -16.21 -15.18 -2.50
N CYS A 397 -16.83 -14.55 -3.51
CA CYS A 397 -18.29 -14.48 -3.64
C CYS A 397 -18.92 -15.88 -3.76
N PHE A 398 -18.32 -16.77 -4.54
CA PHE A 398 -18.78 -18.15 -4.68
C PHE A 398 -18.71 -18.91 -3.35
N MET A 399 -17.60 -18.79 -2.63
CA MET A 399 -17.41 -19.42 -1.32
C MET A 399 -18.40 -18.88 -0.29
N VAL A 400 -18.60 -17.57 -0.24
CA VAL A 400 -19.60 -16.92 0.62
C VAL A 400 -21.00 -17.45 0.32
N PHE A 401 -21.37 -17.54 -0.96
CA PHE A 401 -22.66 -18.11 -1.38
C PHE A 401 -22.81 -19.57 -0.93
N GLN A 402 -21.78 -20.39 -1.13
CA GLN A 402 -21.78 -21.79 -0.68
C GLN A 402 -21.93 -21.90 0.83
N VAL A 403 -21.20 -21.09 1.61
CA VAL A 403 -21.30 -21.08 3.07
C VAL A 403 -22.72 -20.72 3.50
N PHE A 404 -23.33 -19.67 2.95
CA PHE A 404 -24.70 -19.31 3.31
C PHE A 404 -25.72 -20.38 2.93
N ARG A 405 -25.58 -21.01 1.76
CA ARG A 405 -26.44 -22.14 1.35
C ARG A 405 -26.28 -23.33 2.30
N ASN A 406 -25.05 -23.64 2.71
CA ASN A 406 -24.76 -24.70 3.66
C ASN A 406 -25.36 -24.42 5.04
N ILE A 407 -25.16 -23.20 5.56
CA ILE A 407 -25.76 -22.73 6.82
C ILE A 407 -27.28 -22.86 6.78
N SER A 408 -27.92 -22.40 5.70
CA SER A 408 -29.37 -22.50 5.52
C SER A 408 -29.85 -23.96 5.54
N GLY A 409 -29.17 -24.85 4.82
CA GLY A 409 -29.48 -26.28 4.81
C GLY A 409 -29.24 -26.99 6.15
N LYS A 410 -28.23 -26.58 6.93
CA LYS A 410 -27.99 -27.14 8.27
C LYS A 410 -28.95 -26.57 9.30
N GLN A 411 -29.36 -25.31 9.21
CA GLN A 411 -30.31 -24.70 10.13
C GLN A 411 -31.66 -25.43 10.18
N SER A 412 -32.14 -25.98 9.06
CA SER A 412 -33.37 -26.78 9.04
C SER A 412 -33.25 -28.13 9.77
N SER A 413 -32.03 -28.66 9.91
CA SER A 413 -31.77 -29.95 10.58
C SER A 413 -31.23 -29.80 12.01
N LEU A 414 -30.86 -28.60 12.45
CA LEU A 414 -30.38 -28.32 13.81
C LEU A 414 -31.35 -28.78 14.92
N PRO A 415 -32.68 -28.61 14.82
CA PRO A 415 -33.60 -29.05 15.88
C PRO A 415 -33.59 -30.57 16.10
N ALA A 416 -33.24 -31.35 15.08
CA ALA A 416 -33.21 -32.81 15.11
C ALA A 416 -31.88 -33.40 15.61
N MET A 417 -30.87 -32.57 15.91
CA MET A 417 -29.55 -33.03 16.38
C MET A 417 -29.44 -33.09 17.91
N SER A 418 -28.50 -33.90 18.41
CA SER A 418 -28.18 -33.93 19.84
C SER A 418 -27.74 -32.55 20.36
N LYS A 419 -28.10 -32.23 21.61
CA LYS A 419 -27.90 -30.90 22.23
C LYS A 419 -26.44 -30.42 22.13
N VAL A 420 -25.47 -31.32 22.31
CA VAL A 420 -24.03 -31.02 22.24
C VAL A 420 -23.61 -30.65 20.80
N ARG A 421 -24.04 -31.43 19.80
CA ARG A 421 -23.72 -31.18 18.38
C ARG A 421 -24.40 -29.92 17.87
N ARG A 422 -25.65 -29.67 18.30
CA ARG A 422 -26.41 -28.46 17.96
C ARG A 422 -25.69 -27.19 18.44
N LEU A 423 -25.29 -27.13 19.71
CA LEU A 423 -24.59 -25.97 20.27
C LEU A 423 -23.25 -25.68 19.57
N HIS A 424 -22.50 -26.72 19.18
CA HIS A 424 -21.26 -26.56 18.43
C HIS A 424 -21.49 -25.89 17.06
N TYR A 425 -22.48 -26.37 16.31
CA TYR A 425 -22.79 -25.81 14.99
C TYR A 425 -23.44 -24.41 15.06
N GLU A 426 -24.32 -24.16 16.03
CA GLU A 426 -24.85 -22.81 16.28
C GLU A 426 -23.73 -21.80 16.58
N GLY A 427 -22.74 -22.20 17.40
CA GLY A 427 -21.57 -21.37 17.69
C GLY A 427 -20.67 -21.13 16.47
N LEU A 428 -20.50 -22.13 15.59
CA LEU A 428 -19.75 -21.99 14.34
C LEU A 428 -20.45 -21.04 13.35
N ILE A 429 -21.77 -21.15 13.21
CA ILE A 429 -22.58 -20.25 12.37
C ILE A 429 -22.52 -18.82 12.89
N PHE A 430 -22.67 -18.63 14.21
CA PHE A 430 -22.62 -17.30 14.83
C PHE A 430 -21.27 -16.62 14.56
N ARG A 431 -20.14 -17.32 14.78
CA ARG A 431 -18.79 -16.79 14.51
C ARG A 431 -18.62 -16.35 13.07
N PHE A 432 -19.03 -17.19 12.13
CA PHE A 432 -18.95 -16.86 10.71
C PHE A 432 -19.74 -15.59 10.39
N LYS A 433 -21.02 -15.52 10.78
CA LYS A 433 -21.87 -14.35 10.50
C LYS A 433 -21.36 -13.08 11.18
N PHE A 434 -20.90 -13.20 12.43
CA PHE A 434 -20.36 -12.09 13.20
C PHE A 434 -19.11 -11.50 12.55
N LEU A 435 -18.09 -12.33 12.27
CA LEU A 435 -16.86 -11.84 11.65
C LEU A 435 -17.09 -11.35 10.23
N MET A 436 -17.95 -12.04 9.46
CA MET A 436 -18.30 -11.61 8.11
C MET A 436 -18.92 -10.21 8.11
N LEU A 437 -19.89 -9.93 9.00
CA LEU A 437 -20.51 -8.62 9.12
C LEU A 437 -19.48 -7.51 9.44
N ILE A 438 -18.58 -7.77 10.40
CA ILE A 438 -17.52 -6.82 10.77
C ILE A 438 -16.57 -6.59 9.60
N THR A 439 -16.18 -7.64 8.89
CA THR A 439 -15.27 -7.55 7.74
C THR A 439 -15.90 -6.72 6.61
N LEU A 440 -17.19 -6.96 6.30
CA LEU A 440 -17.92 -6.15 5.33
C LEU A 440 -18.04 -4.69 5.78
N ALA A 441 -18.31 -4.44 7.05
CA ALA A 441 -18.38 -3.08 7.58
C ALA A 441 -17.02 -2.36 7.48
N CYS A 442 -15.91 -3.00 7.86
CA CYS A 442 -14.56 -2.44 7.73
C CYS A 442 -14.19 -2.17 6.26
N ALA A 443 -14.51 -3.10 5.35
CA ALA A 443 -14.26 -2.92 3.93
C ALA A 443 -15.10 -1.76 3.35
N ALA A 444 -16.41 -1.72 3.65
CA ALA A 444 -17.30 -0.66 3.21
C ALA A 444 -16.84 0.72 3.72
N MET A 445 -16.47 0.82 5.00
CA MET A 445 -15.94 2.07 5.57
C MET A 445 -14.64 2.48 4.90
N THR A 446 -13.73 1.54 4.62
CA THR A 446 -12.48 1.82 3.89
C THR A 446 -12.77 2.43 2.52
N VAL A 447 -13.68 1.82 1.75
CA VAL A 447 -14.04 2.30 0.41
C VAL A 447 -14.77 3.65 0.48
N ILE A 448 -15.74 3.81 1.37
CA ILE A 448 -16.50 5.06 1.51
C ILE A 448 -15.55 6.23 1.83
N PHE A 449 -14.69 6.09 2.84
CA PHE A 449 -13.76 7.15 3.20
C PHE A 449 -12.65 7.37 2.17
N PHE A 450 -12.26 6.34 1.43
CA PHE A 450 -11.36 6.50 0.29
C PHE A 450 -12.01 7.35 -0.81
N ILE A 451 -13.26 7.06 -1.20
CA ILE A 451 -13.96 7.87 -2.20
C ILE A 451 -14.16 9.31 -1.71
N VAL A 452 -14.51 9.50 -0.43
CA VAL A 452 -14.65 10.83 0.15
C VAL A 452 -13.32 11.59 0.12
N SER A 453 -12.18 10.95 0.42
CA SER A 453 -10.87 11.62 0.39
C SER A 453 -10.41 11.97 -1.03
N GLN A 454 -10.80 11.18 -2.04
CA GLN A 454 -10.48 11.46 -3.44
C GLN A 454 -11.33 12.58 -4.05
N VAL A 455 -12.59 12.74 -3.62
CA VAL A 455 -13.52 13.73 -4.17
C VAL A 455 -13.44 15.07 -3.42
N THR A 456 -12.95 15.08 -2.19
CA THR A 456 -12.86 16.29 -1.35
C THR A 456 -11.53 17.00 -1.52
N GLU A 457 -11.53 18.33 -1.41
CA GLU A 457 -10.33 19.20 -1.39
C GLU A 457 -9.36 18.96 -0.20
N GLY A 458 -9.58 17.91 0.60
CA GLY A 458 -8.68 17.41 1.65
C GLY A 458 -8.84 18.01 3.05
N HIS A 459 -9.56 19.14 3.19
CA HIS A 459 -9.82 19.78 4.48
C HIS A 459 -11.24 20.37 4.55
N TRP A 460 -11.89 20.24 5.71
CA TRP A 460 -13.20 20.84 5.99
C TRP A 460 -13.07 21.89 7.08
N LYS A 461 -13.76 23.02 6.93
CA LYS A 461 -13.84 24.02 8.00
C LYS A 461 -15.15 23.82 8.77
N TRP A 462 -15.07 23.13 9.91
CA TRP A 462 -16.20 22.99 10.83
C TRP A 462 -16.07 24.01 11.95
N GLY A 463 -16.80 25.13 11.80
CA GLY A 463 -16.75 26.25 12.74
C GLY A 463 -15.39 26.95 12.74
N GLY A 464 -14.74 26.99 13.90
CA GLY A 464 -13.43 27.65 14.10
C GLY A 464 -12.21 26.76 13.81
N VAL A 465 -12.38 25.46 13.57
CA VAL A 465 -11.28 24.51 13.35
C VAL A 465 -11.31 23.89 11.96
N THR A 466 -10.13 23.68 11.39
CA THR A 466 -9.95 22.96 10.12
C THR A 466 -9.74 21.47 10.43
N VAL A 467 -10.58 20.62 9.87
CA VAL A 467 -10.51 19.17 9.98
C VAL A 467 -9.86 18.59 8.73
N GLN A 468 -8.72 17.92 8.87
CA GLN A 468 -7.98 17.35 7.77
C GLN A 468 -8.49 15.95 7.42
N VAL A 469 -9.41 15.85 6.47
CA VAL A 469 -10.07 14.58 6.10
C VAL A 469 -9.08 13.57 5.50
N ASN A 470 -8.10 14.04 4.73
CA ASN A 470 -7.10 13.15 4.12
C ASN A 470 -6.22 12.46 5.17
N SER A 471 -5.79 13.20 6.19
CA SER A 471 -4.98 12.65 7.28
C SER A 471 -5.81 11.76 8.20
N ALA A 472 -7.06 12.16 8.49
CA ALA A 472 -8.02 11.34 9.21
C ALA A 472 -8.28 10.00 8.52
N PHE A 473 -8.33 9.97 7.19
CA PHE A 473 -8.43 8.73 6.42
C PHE A 473 -7.23 7.82 6.69
N PHE A 474 -6.00 8.30 6.50
CA PHE A 474 -4.81 7.47 6.71
C PHE A 474 -4.71 6.91 8.13
N THR A 475 -4.86 7.76 9.16
CA THR A 475 -4.78 7.30 10.56
C THR A 475 -5.97 6.42 10.92
N GLY A 476 -7.17 6.76 10.47
CA GLY A 476 -8.40 6.02 10.72
C GLY A 476 -8.35 4.61 10.14
N ILE A 477 -7.97 4.46 8.87
CA ILE A 477 -7.86 3.14 8.22
C ILE A 477 -6.74 2.32 8.88
N TYR A 478 -5.61 2.95 9.18
CA TYR A 478 -4.52 2.28 9.85
C TYR A 478 -4.92 1.77 11.25
N GLY A 479 -5.63 2.59 12.03
CA GLY A 479 -6.20 2.19 13.32
C GLY A 479 -7.23 1.07 13.17
N MET A 480 -8.10 1.13 12.17
CA MET A 480 -9.16 0.15 11.96
C MET A 480 -8.61 -1.24 11.68
N TRP A 481 -7.64 -1.37 10.79
CA TRP A 481 -7.04 -2.66 10.47
C TRP A 481 -6.19 -3.20 11.62
N ASN A 482 -5.54 -2.32 12.41
CA ASN A 482 -4.88 -2.71 13.65
C ASN A 482 -5.86 -3.32 14.66
N LEU A 483 -6.98 -2.63 14.89
CA LEU A 483 -8.02 -3.07 15.81
C LEU A 483 -8.73 -4.33 15.31
N TYR A 484 -8.90 -4.48 14.00
CA TYR A 484 -9.43 -5.69 13.37
C TYR A 484 -8.52 -6.90 13.65
N VAL A 485 -7.21 -6.78 13.42
CA VAL A 485 -6.22 -7.83 13.69
C VAL A 485 -6.11 -8.14 15.18
N PHE A 486 -6.15 -7.10 16.03
CA PHE A 486 -6.22 -7.26 17.48
C PHE A 486 -7.46 -8.07 17.91
N ALA A 487 -8.63 -7.71 17.39
CA ALA A 487 -9.89 -8.39 17.69
C ALA A 487 -9.88 -9.84 17.23
N LEU A 488 -9.30 -10.15 16.05
CA LEU A 488 -9.13 -11.51 15.58
C LEU A 488 -8.30 -12.36 16.55
N MET A 489 -7.10 -11.90 16.91
CA MET A 489 -6.25 -12.63 17.85
C MET A 489 -6.89 -12.76 19.23
N PHE A 490 -7.61 -11.75 19.71
CA PHE A 490 -8.29 -11.81 21.00
C PHE A 490 -9.48 -12.78 21.00
N LEU A 491 -10.39 -12.65 20.03
CA LEU A 491 -11.65 -13.39 20.00
C LEU A 491 -11.45 -14.87 19.62
N TYR A 492 -10.50 -15.17 18.73
CA TYR A 492 -10.22 -16.53 18.28
C TYR A 492 -9.14 -17.24 19.11
N ALA A 493 -8.65 -16.64 20.19
CA ALA A 493 -7.75 -17.32 21.12
C ALA A 493 -8.43 -18.48 21.88
N PRO A 494 -7.68 -19.50 22.30
CA PRO A 494 -8.16 -20.53 23.22
C PRO A 494 -8.60 -19.96 24.59
N SER A 495 -9.81 -20.33 25.03
CA SER A 495 -10.33 -19.98 26.36
C SER A 495 -9.89 -20.98 27.44
N HIS A 496 -9.79 -20.56 28.70
CA HIS A 496 -9.58 -21.48 29.84
C HIS A 496 -10.88 -21.99 30.46
N LYS A 497 -12.06 -21.53 29.99
CA LYS A 497 -13.33 -21.92 30.58
C LYS A 497 -13.79 -23.27 30.02
N ASN A 498 -13.72 -24.32 30.85
CA ASN A 498 -14.29 -25.63 30.54
C ASN A 498 -15.78 -25.63 30.94
N TYR A 499 -16.70 -25.75 29.98
CA TYR A 499 -18.09 -26.13 30.29
C TYR A 499 -18.12 -27.65 30.47
N GLY A 500 -18.07 -28.11 31.72
CA GLY A 500 -18.10 -29.53 32.05
C GLY A 500 -18.47 -29.85 33.49
N GLU A 501 -18.22 -28.95 34.46
CA GLU A 501 -18.45 -29.27 35.88
C GLU A 501 -19.76 -28.71 36.48
N ASP A 502 -20.40 -27.71 35.85
CA ASP A 502 -21.58 -27.06 36.44
C ASP A 502 -22.94 -27.69 36.05
N GLN A 503 -22.96 -28.86 35.39
CA GLN A 503 -24.20 -29.56 35.01
C GLN A 503 -24.31 -31.01 35.52
N SER A 504 -23.34 -31.51 36.30
CA SER A 504 -23.32 -32.90 36.79
C SER A 504 -23.83 -33.10 38.22
N ASN A 505 -24.50 -32.11 38.83
CA ASN A 505 -25.09 -32.22 40.18
C ASN A 505 -26.63 -32.13 40.19
N GLY A 506 -27.30 -32.68 39.17
CA GLY A 506 -28.76 -32.74 39.16
C GLY A 506 -29.34 -33.47 37.97
N ASP A 507 -29.12 -34.80 37.89
CA ASP A 507 -30.15 -35.77 37.49
C ASP A 507 -29.52 -37.17 37.41
N LEU A 508 -29.75 -37.97 38.46
CA LEU A 508 -29.64 -39.41 38.42
C LEU A 508 -30.87 -39.93 37.64
N GLY A 509 -30.70 -40.17 36.34
CA GLY A 509 -31.77 -40.63 35.47
C GLY A 509 -31.24 -41.34 34.23
N VAL A 510 -31.08 -42.67 34.36
CA VAL A 510 -30.95 -43.71 33.33
C VAL A 510 -31.14 -43.25 31.88
N HIS A 511 -30.05 -43.22 31.10
CA HIS A 511 -30.07 -43.56 29.67
C HIS A 511 -28.68 -44.07 29.27
N SER A 512 -28.49 -45.39 29.41
CA SER A 512 -27.40 -46.13 28.80
C SER A 512 -27.72 -46.37 27.32
N GLY A 513 -26.79 -46.01 26.43
CA GLY A 513 -26.74 -46.53 25.06
C GLY A 513 -26.72 -45.46 23.98
N GLU A 514 -25.57 -44.79 23.78
CA GLU A 514 -25.02 -44.37 22.48
C GLU A 514 -23.72 -43.56 22.70
N GLU A 515 -22.70 -44.20 23.28
CA GLU A 515 -21.30 -43.79 23.06
C GLU A 515 -20.67 -44.77 22.08
N LEU A 516 -20.89 -44.53 20.78
CA LEU A 516 -20.12 -45.17 19.73
C LEU A 516 -19.24 -44.12 19.03
N GLN A 517 -17.95 -44.17 19.38
CA GLN A 517 -16.80 -43.84 18.56
C GLN A 517 -16.69 -42.43 17.97
N LEU A 518 -15.94 -41.57 18.67
CA LEU A 518 -15.09 -40.57 18.03
C LEU A 518 -13.64 -40.74 18.52
N THR A 519 -13.04 -41.88 18.19
CA THR A 519 -11.59 -42.05 18.26
C THR A 519 -11.08 -42.15 16.84
N THR A 520 -10.70 -41.00 16.26
CA THR A 520 -9.99 -40.97 14.98
C THR A 520 -8.57 -41.49 15.21
N THR A 521 -8.36 -42.73 14.78
CA THR A 521 -7.14 -43.33 14.24
C THR A 521 -5.82 -42.63 14.56
N ILE A 522 -5.16 -43.09 15.63
CA ILE A 522 -3.70 -43.02 15.77
C ILE A 522 -3.15 -44.22 14.99
N THR A 523 -2.29 -43.94 14.02
CA THR A 523 -1.51 -44.93 13.27
C THR A 523 -0.60 -45.71 14.23
N HIS A 524 -0.87 -47.00 14.42
CA HIS A 524 0.13 -47.94 14.91
C HIS A 524 0.50 -48.90 13.77
N VAL A 525 1.80 -48.95 13.54
CA VAL A 525 2.54 -49.81 12.62
C VAL A 525 2.52 -51.25 13.17
N ASP A 526 2.00 -52.19 12.39
CA ASP A 526 2.46 -53.60 12.21
C ASP A 526 1.30 -54.58 11.88
N GLY A 527 1.40 -55.23 10.70
CA GLY A 527 0.94 -56.61 10.42
C GLY A 527 -0.56 -56.94 10.24
N PRO A 528 -0.96 -57.78 9.25
CA PRO A 528 -2.37 -58.04 8.93
C PRO A 528 -2.91 -59.32 9.63
N THR A 529 -4.17 -59.30 10.07
CA THR A 529 -4.89 -60.53 10.45
C THR A 529 -6.34 -60.56 9.94
N GLU A 530 -6.51 -61.47 8.98
CA GLU A 530 -7.67 -62.28 8.60
C GLU A 530 -8.94 -62.24 9.47
N ILE A 531 -9.97 -61.49 9.06
CA ILE A 531 -11.37 -61.76 9.48
C ILE A 531 -12.40 -61.66 8.31
N TYR A 532 -12.01 -61.25 7.10
CA TYR A 532 -12.96 -61.04 5.98
C TYR A 532 -13.06 -62.17 4.94
N LYS A 533 -12.86 -63.44 5.34
CA LYS A 533 -12.84 -64.59 4.42
C LYS A 533 -14.03 -65.56 4.51
N LEU A 534 -15.11 -65.22 5.21
CA LEU A 534 -16.20 -66.17 5.48
C LEU A 534 -17.60 -65.60 5.23
N THR A 535 -17.91 -65.09 4.04
CA THR A 535 -19.29 -65.12 3.47
C THR A 535 -19.33 -64.69 2.00
N ARG A 536 -18.86 -65.54 1.07
CA ARG A 536 -19.42 -65.65 -0.30
C ARG A 536 -18.88 -66.90 -1.02
N LYS A 537 -19.59 -68.02 -0.88
CA LYS A 537 -19.64 -69.12 -1.85
C LYS A 537 -21.01 -69.03 -2.53
N GLU A 538 -21.05 -68.75 -3.83
CA GLU A 538 -21.23 -69.70 -4.94
C GLU A 538 -22.68 -69.63 -5.46
N ALA A 539 -22.83 -69.11 -6.67
CA ALA A 539 -23.82 -69.55 -7.66
C ALA A 539 -23.27 -69.16 -9.04
N GLN A 540 -22.87 -70.18 -9.80
CA GLN A 540 -22.50 -70.13 -11.22
C GLN A 540 -23.77 -70.07 -12.07
N GLU A 541 -23.81 -69.21 -13.07
CA GLU A 541 -23.70 -69.52 -14.52
C GLU A 541 -23.38 -68.25 -15.29
#